data_AF-A0A357A526-F1
#
_entry.id   AF-A0A357A526-F1
#
_cell.length_a   1.000
_cell.length_b   1.000
_cell.length_c   1.000
_cell.angle_alpha   90.00
_cell.angle_beta   90.00
_cell.angle_gamma   90.00
#
_symmetry.space_group_name_H-M   'P 1'
#
loop_
_entity.id
_entity.type
_entity.pdbx_description
1 polymer ?
#
loop_
_entity_poly.entity_id
_entity_poly.type
_entity_poly.pdbx_seq_one_letter_code
_entity_poly.pdbx_strand_id
1 'polypeptide(L)' 'NRTNTSGYKALSVMEQQLSKTDFLVNGSLTIADISLYAYTHVADEGGFDLSEYPAVRAWLDRVSSHPHHLTLS' A
#
# COMPACT_ATOMS: atom_id res chain seq x y z
N ASN A 1 -16.28 15.28 9.06
CA ASN A 1 -14.96 14.66 8.77
C ASN A 1 -14.79 13.27 9.38
N ARG A 2 -15.48 12.24 8.86
CA ARG A 2 -15.33 10.83 9.32
C ARG A 2 -14.40 9.98 8.43
N THR A 3 -13.94 10.52 7.31
CA THR A 3 -13.25 9.77 6.23
C THR A 3 -11.77 9.49 6.52
N ASN A 4 -11.03 10.41 7.13
CA ASN A 4 -9.58 10.23 7.35
C ASN A 4 -9.24 9.14 8.38
N THR A 5 -10.02 8.98 9.45
CA THR A 5 -9.71 8.00 10.50
C THR A 5 -9.77 6.55 10.00
N SER A 6 -10.65 6.24 9.04
CA SER A 6 -10.75 4.89 8.49
C SER A 6 -9.59 4.56 7.55
N GLY A 7 -9.11 5.54 6.76
CA GLY A 7 -7.93 5.35 5.90
C GLY A 7 -6.65 5.12 6.71
N TYR A 8 -6.40 5.92 7.75
CA TYR A 8 -5.25 5.69 8.64
C TYR A 8 -5.32 4.35 9.39
N LYS A 9 -6.53 3.88 9.77
CA LYS A 9 -6.70 2.53 10.32
C LYS A 9 -6.32 1.44 9.32
N ALA A 10 -6.72 1.58 8.06
CA ALA A 10 -6.34 0.62 7.02
C ALA A 10 -4.82 0.60 6.81
N LEU A 11 -4.18 1.77 6.73
CA LEU A 11 -2.71 1.91 6.64
C LEU A 11 -2.01 1.25 7.84
N SER A 12 -2.50 1.46 9.07
CA SER A 12 -1.92 0.78 10.25
C SER A 12 -2.05 -0.74 10.19
N VAL A 13 -3.14 -1.29 9.64
CA VAL A 13 -3.28 -2.74 9.46
C VAL A 13 -2.33 -3.25 8.38
N MET A 14 -2.21 -2.53 7.27
CA MET A 14 -1.27 -2.87 6.20
C MET A 14 0.17 -2.87 6.72
N GLU A 15 0.58 -1.84 7.46
CA GLU A 15 1.91 -1.74 8.06
C GLU A 15 2.22 -2.92 8.99
N GLN A 16 1.27 -3.33 9.84
CA GLN A 16 1.45 -4.49 10.71
C GLN A 16 1.63 -5.81 9.95
N GLN A 17 0.99 -5.95 8.79
CA GLN A 17 1.14 -7.14 7.95
C GLN A 17 2.47 -7.09 7.17
N LEU A 18 2.74 -5.96 6.52
CA LEU A 18 3.89 -5.78 5.63
C LEU A 18 5.22 -5.70 6.39
N SER A 19 5.20 -5.37 7.68
CA SER A 19 6.37 -5.52 8.54
C SER A 19 6.79 -6.99 8.76
N LYS A 20 5.92 -7.95 8.44
CA LYS A 20 6.18 -9.40 8.61
C LYS A 20 6.40 -10.11 7.28
N THR A 21 5.80 -9.62 6.19
CA THR A 21 5.82 -10.27 4.88
C THR A 21 5.97 -9.24 3.77
N ASP A 22 6.71 -9.59 2.71
CA ASP A 22 6.97 -8.68 1.58
C ASP A 22 5.73 -8.26 0.78
N PHE A 23 4.65 -9.05 0.86
CA PHE A 23 3.36 -8.83 0.24
C PHE A 23 2.24 -9.16 1.23
N LEU A 24 1.00 -8.79 0.90
CA LEU A 24 -0.13 -8.89 1.83
C LEU A 24 -0.56 -10.34 2.14
N VAL A 25 -0.29 -11.28 1.24
CA VAL A 25 -0.70 -12.68 1.40
C VAL A 25 0.45 -13.63 1.07
N ASN A 26 0.77 -14.53 2.00
CA ASN A 26 1.77 -15.62 1.83
C ASN A 26 3.14 -15.17 1.27
N GLY A 27 3.51 -13.89 1.45
CA GLY A 27 4.78 -13.34 0.95
C GLY A 27 4.92 -13.35 -0.58
N SER A 28 3.82 -13.39 -1.34
CA SER A 28 3.83 -13.35 -2.81
C SER A 28 2.84 -12.31 -3.34
N LEU A 29 3.12 -11.75 -4.52
CA LEU A 29 2.22 -10.79 -5.16
C LEU A 29 0.88 -11.46 -5.53
N THR A 30 -0.23 -10.87 -5.10
CA THR A 30 -1.59 -11.36 -5.37
C THR A 30 -2.54 -10.24 -5.81
N ILE A 31 -3.80 -10.60 -6.10
CA ILE A 31 -4.86 -9.63 -6.35
C ILE A 31 -5.11 -8.68 -5.17
N ALA A 32 -4.77 -9.08 -3.93
CA ALA A 32 -4.90 -8.21 -2.77
C ALA A 32 -3.94 -7.02 -2.88
N ASP A 33 -2.72 -7.27 -3.34
CA ASP A 33 -1.71 -6.24 -3.54
C ASP A 33 -2.10 -5.29 -4.66
N ILE A 34 -2.56 -5.82 -5.80
CA ILE A 34 -3.01 -5.00 -6.94
C ILE A 34 -4.19 -4.10 -6.54
N SER A 35 -5.18 -4.66 -5.83
CA SER A 35 -6.39 -3.94 -5.42
C SER A 35 -6.07 -2.79 -4.47
N LEU A 36 -5.16 -3.00 -3.51
CA LEU A 36 -4.77 -1.96 -2.55
C LEU A 36 -3.79 -0.97 -3.17
N TYR A 37 -2.86 -1.41 -4.02
CA TYR A 37 -1.88 -0.54 -4.66
C TYR A 37 -2.56 0.57 -5.46
N ALA A 38 -3.62 0.24 -6.22
CA ALA A 38 -4.38 1.21 -7.02
C ALA A 38 -4.88 2.43 -6.22
N TYR A 39 -5.17 2.28 -4.93
CA TYR A 39 -5.62 3.39 -4.07
C TYR A 39 -4.50 3.94 -3.19
N THR A 40 -3.57 3.09 -2.75
CA THR A 40 -2.50 3.48 -1.84
C THR A 40 -1.40 4.26 -2.55
N HIS A 41 -1.12 4.00 -3.84
CA HIS A 41 -0.04 4.70 -4.57
C HIS A 41 -0.34 6.19 -4.83
N VAL A 42 -1.61 6.61 -4.73
CA VAL A 42 -2.06 8.01 -4.81
C VAL A 42 -2.54 8.56 -3.46
N ALA A 43 -2.23 7.87 -2.35
CA ALA A 43 -2.72 8.26 -1.03
C ALA A 43 -2.21 9.65 -0.60
N ASP A 44 -1.00 10.04 -1.02
CA ASP A 44 -0.44 11.37 -0.78
C ASP A 44 -1.29 12.47 -1.44
N GLU A 45 -1.83 12.23 -2.65
CA GLU A 45 -2.78 13.14 -3.32
C GLU A 45 -4.13 13.21 -2.58
N GLY A 46 -4.49 12.13 -1.87
CA GLY A 46 -5.64 12.05 -0.97
C GLY A 46 -5.43 12.69 0.40
N GLY A 47 -4.26 13.27 0.67
CA GLY A 47 -3.93 13.93 1.95
C GLY A 47 -3.54 12.96 3.08
N PHE A 48 -3.11 11.74 2.75
CA PHE A 48 -2.50 10.83 3.70
C PHE A 48 -0.99 11.06 3.75
N ASP A 49 -0.41 11.09 4.95
CA ASP A 49 1.05 11.11 5.12
C ASP A 49 1.55 9.67 5.32
N LEU A 50 2.31 9.17 4.35
CA LEU A 50 2.90 7.83 4.39
C LEU A 50 4.26 7.75 5.09
N SER A 51 4.81 8.87 5.59
CA SER A 51 6.13 8.89 6.24
C SER A 51 6.21 7.97 7.47
N GLU A 52 5.11 7.84 8.21
CA GLU A 52 4.98 6.97 9.38
C GLU A 52 4.81 5.47 9.04
N TYR A 53 4.71 5.11 7.75
CA TYR A 53 4.42 3.74 7.28
C TYR A 53 5.54 3.20 6.37
N PRO A 54 6.74 2.90 6.91
CA PRO A 54 7.89 2.45 6.13
C PRO A 54 7.67 1.10 5.41
N ALA A 55 6.95 0.15 6.01
CA ALA A 55 6.69 -1.13 5.35
C ALA A 55 5.71 -0.98 4.19
N VAL A 56 4.69 -0.11 4.34
CA VAL A 56 3.79 0.26 3.24
C VAL A 56 4.56 0.91 2.08
N ARG A 57 5.46 1.85 2.37
CA ARG A 57 6.30 2.49 1.33
C ARG A 57 7.17 1.49 0.60
N ALA A 58 7.87 0.61 1.32
CA ALA A 58 8.69 -0.44 0.71
C ALA A 58 7.86 -1.40 -0.16
N TRP A 59 6.62 -1.69 0.24
CA TRP A 59 5.69 -2.49 -0.56
C TRP A 59 5.24 -1.77 -1.83
N LEU A 60 4.95 -0.46 -1.79
CA LEU A 60 4.63 0.33 -2.99
C LEU A 60 5.77 0.28 -4.01
N ASP A 61 7.01 0.44 -3.56
CA ASP A 61 8.20 0.34 -4.42
C ASP A 61 8.35 -1.07 -5.03
N ARG A 62 8.05 -2.11 -4.25
CA ARG A 62 8.11 -3.51 -4.70
C ARG A 62 7.04 -3.85 -5.73
N VAL A 63 5.82 -3.35 -5.56
CA VAL A 63 4.70 -3.60 -6.50
C VAL A 63 4.91 -2.81 -7.80
N SER A 64 5.34 -1.54 -7.72
CA SER A 64 5.59 -0.71 -8.90
C SER A 64 6.75 -1.18 -9.76
N SER A 65 7.74 -1.86 -9.16
CA SER A 65 8.90 -2.45 -9.86
C SER A 65 8.64 -3.85 -10.41
N HIS A 66 7.44 -4.42 -10.24
CA HIS A 66 7.14 -5.76 -10.72
C HIS A 66 7.08 -5.80 -12.26
N PRO A 67 7.68 -6.83 -12.93
CA PRO A 67 7.60 -6.96 -14.37
C PRO A 67 6.14 -6.97 -14.85
N HIS A 68 5.83 -6.17 -15.89
CA HIS A 68 4.48 -5.91 -16.41
C HIS A 68 3.58 -4.96 -15.60
N HIS A 69 4.13 -4.21 -14.65
CA HIS A 69 3.43 -3.06 -14.07
C HIS A 69 3.18 -1.99 -15.16
N LEU A 70 1.90 -1.71 -15.45
CA LEU A 70 1.49 -0.66 -16.37
C LEU A 70 1.14 0.59 -15.57
N THR A 71 1.95 1.64 -15.70
CA THR A 71 1.62 2.94 -15.14
C THR A 71 0.44 3.53 -15.91
N LEU A 72 -0.66 3.85 -15.22
CA LEU A 72 -1.74 4.63 -15.80
C LEU A 72 -1.29 6.10 -15.83
N SER A 73 -1.12 6.64 -17.04
CA SER A 73 -0.84 8.05 -17.32
C SER A 73 -2.10 8.89 -17.29
#